data_AF-A0A3D4T510-F1
#
_entry.id   AF-A0A3D4T510-F1
#
_cell.length_a   1.000
_cell.length_b   1.000
_cell.length_c   1.000
_cell.angle_alpha   90.00
_cell.angle_beta   90.00
_cell.angle_gamma   90.00
#
_symmetry.space_group_name_H-M   'P 1'
#
loop_
_entity.id
_entity.type
_entity.pdbx_description
1 polymer ?
#
loop_
_entity_poly.entity_id
_entity_poly.type
_entity_poly.pdbx_seq_one_letter_code
_entity_poly.pdbx_strand_id
1 'polypeptide(L)'
;HNLPILSSDGKKVAYNLWMFDSGDYVYNEDGSRRGYDCVRADQIEWYKAESAKLKAANGGEVVPSLAFEHIIPQEATQAVMFSLPFQLGKITKNFTDGTSATYLPNYFAFDGILSEAPCPSPDNEGQWDAFVETGDVKACFFGHDHVNNFSVDVDGVTAVSVPGTTFKSYSSVTDQGSMVITLDEKDLSTYSTEILYTCDLAVKDGSNIPNQEHSETVATYKFRTVLRFLAHGILTVLRGIYAQIPAPLGK
;
A
#
# COMPACT_ATOMS: atom_id res chain seq x y z
N HIS A 1 6.60 -11.77 11.61
CA HIS A 1 5.86 -11.96 12.90
C HIS A 1 4.37 -11.99 12.61
N ASN A 2 3.55 -12.64 13.44
CA ASN A 2 2.10 -12.57 13.36
C ASN A 2 1.45 -12.23 14.71
N LEU A 3 0.35 -11.49 14.66
CA LEU A 3 -0.41 -11.08 15.84
C LEU A 3 -1.88 -11.51 15.70
N PRO A 4 -2.27 -12.63 16.34
CA PRO A 4 -3.66 -13.05 16.42
C PRO A 4 -4.49 -12.08 17.26
N ILE A 5 -5.68 -11.74 16.77
CA ILE A 5 -6.70 -10.95 17.47
C ILE A 5 -7.83 -11.90 17.85
N LEU A 6 -8.13 -11.98 19.14
CA LEU A 6 -9.21 -12.82 19.66
C LEU A 6 -10.57 -12.16 19.43
N SER A 7 -11.62 -12.98 19.34
CA SER A 7 -13.00 -12.51 19.47
C SER A 7 -13.22 -11.85 20.83
N SER A 8 -14.23 -10.97 20.94
CA SER A 8 -14.59 -10.28 22.18
C SER A 8 -14.96 -11.23 23.32
N ASP A 9 -15.39 -12.45 23.00
CA ASP A 9 -15.64 -13.52 23.96
C ASP A 9 -14.41 -14.40 24.28
N GLY A 10 -13.28 -14.15 23.61
CA GLY A 10 -11.99 -14.82 23.80
C GLY A 10 -11.92 -16.26 23.33
N LYS A 11 -12.95 -16.78 22.65
CA LYS A 11 -13.04 -18.22 22.33
C LYS A 11 -12.32 -18.64 21.06
N LYS A 12 -12.06 -17.71 20.14
CA LYS A 12 -11.36 -18.02 18.88
C LYS A 12 -10.47 -16.87 18.44
N VAL A 13 -9.52 -17.18 17.57
CA VAL A 13 -8.81 -16.17 16.79
C VAL A 13 -9.78 -15.67 15.72
N ALA A 14 -10.22 -14.42 15.85
CA ALA A 14 -11.17 -13.80 14.94
C ALA A 14 -10.47 -13.16 13.74
N TYR A 15 -9.23 -12.70 13.94
CA TYR A 15 -8.46 -11.99 12.92
C TYR A 15 -6.95 -12.19 13.16
N ASN A 16 -6.12 -11.91 12.17
CA ASN A 16 -4.66 -11.95 12.31
C ASN A 16 -3.98 -10.74 11.63
N LEU A 17 -2.87 -10.27 12.19
CA LEU A 17 -2.00 -9.30 11.51
C LEU A 17 -0.68 -9.98 11.16
N TRP A 18 -0.22 -9.84 9.93
CA TRP A 18 1.08 -10.31 9.45
C TRP A 18 2.05 -9.13 9.35
N MET A 19 3.25 -9.28 9.89
CA MET A 19 4.32 -8.31 9.79
C MET A 19 5.51 -8.97 9.09
N PHE A 20 5.77 -8.55 7.86
CA PHE A 20 6.87 -9.06 7.04
C PHE A 20 8.08 -8.12 7.10
N ASP A 21 9.26 -8.71 7.04
CA ASP A 21 10.50 -7.97 6.85
C ASP A 21 10.83 -7.98 5.35
N SER A 22 10.57 -6.86 4.67
CA SER A 22 10.89 -6.70 3.26
C SER A 22 12.39 -6.45 3.01
N GLY A 23 13.23 -6.47 4.05
CA GLY A 23 14.67 -6.24 3.96
C GLY A 23 15.04 -4.77 3.74
N ASP A 24 16.29 -4.55 3.33
CA ASP A 24 16.86 -3.20 3.09
C ASP A 24 17.30 -3.06 1.63
N TYR A 25 18.46 -3.65 1.28
CA TYR A 25 19.05 -3.57 -0.04
C TYR A 25 19.53 -4.91 -0.56
N VAL A 26 19.41 -5.06 -1.87
CA VAL A 26 20.07 -6.12 -2.64
C VAL A 26 21.30 -5.57 -3.36
N TYR A 27 22.35 -6.39 -3.41
CA TYR A 27 23.65 -6.02 -3.97
C TYR A 27 24.02 -6.96 -5.11
N ASN A 28 24.78 -6.45 -6.08
CA ASN A 28 25.43 -7.25 -7.13
C ASN A 28 26.66 -7.98 -6.56
N GLU A 29 27.21 -8.93 -7.32
CA GLU A 29 28.43 -9.67 -6.94
C GLU A 29 29.64 -8.76 -6.68
N ASP A 30 29.71 -7.62 -7.36
CA ASP A 30 30.77 -6.61 -7.19
C ASP A 30 30.57 -5.70 -5.97
N GLY A 31 29.52 -5.93 -5.17
CA GLY A 31 29.17 -5.16 -3.98
C GLY A 31 28.43 -3.86 -4.26
N SER A 32 28.15 -3.52 -5.52
CA SER A 32 27.32 -2.35 -5.86
C SER A 32 25.84 -2.61 -5.52
N ARG A 33 25.15 -1.57 -5.02
CA ARG A 33 23.72 -1.67 -4.71
C ARG A 33 22.90 -1.81 -5.99
N ARG A 34 22.11 -2.89 -6.08
CA ARG A 34 21.22 -3.16 -7.21
C ARG A 34 19.83 -2.55 -7.02
N GLY A 35 19.31 -2.56 -5.79
CA GLY A 35 17.96 -2.08 -5.49
C GLY A 35 17.57 -2.27 -4.04
N TYR A 36 16.30 -2.03 -3.75
CA TYR A 36 15.68 -2.40 -2.49
C TYR A 36 15.43 -3.90 -2.44
N ASP A 37 15.38 -4.46 -1.23
CA ASP A 37 15.09 -5.86 -1.02
C ASP A 37 13.58 -6.16 -1.05
N CYS A 38 13.21 -7.44 -1.01
CA CYS A 38 11.82 -7.90 -0.86
C CYS A 38 11.73 -9.00 0.20
N VAL A 39 10.49 -9.36 0.57
CA VAL A 39 10.23 -10.53 1.41
C VAL A 39 10.77 -11.79 0.72
N ARG A 40 11.47 -12.62 1.50
CA ARG A 40 12.21 -13.79 1.00
C ARG A 40 11.44 -15.08 1.15
N ALA A 41 11.80 -16.07 0.33
CA ALA A 41 11.09 -17.35 0.23
C ALA A 41 10.92 -18.08 1.57
N ASP A 42 11.89 -17.99 2.48
CA ASP A 42 11.80 -18.58 3.82
C ASP A 42 10.70 -17.94 4.69
N GLN A 43 10.53 -16.61 4.59
CA GLN A 43 9.43 -15.89 5.24
C GLN A 43 8.08 -16.27 4.63
N ILE A 44 8.02 -16.47 3.31
CA ILE A 44 6.81 -16.88 2.60
C ILE A 44 6.40 -18.30 3.03
N GLU A 45 7.34 -19.24 3.07
CA GLU A 45 7.09 -20.61 3.54
C GLU A 45 6.66 -20.64 5.01
N TRP A 46 7.29 -19.82 5.87
CA TRP A 46 6.86 -19.65 7.25
C TRP A 46 5.41 -19.14 7.33
N TYR A 47 5.07 -18.11 6.55
CA TYR A 47 3.73 -17.54 6.50
C TYR A 47 2.69 -18.57 6.07
N LYS A 48 2.93 -19.30 4.97
CA LYS A 48 2.02 -20.35 4.48
C LYS A 48 1.80 -21.42 5.55
N ALA A 49 2.87 -21.87 6.21
CA ALA A 49 2.79 -22.85 7.29
C ALA A 49 2.00 -22.32 8.50
N GLU A 50 2.19 -21.07 8.88
CA GLU A 50 1.52 -20.46 10.04
C GLU A 50 0.04 -20.17 9.74
N SER A 51 -0.28 -19.69 8.55
CA SER A 51 -1.67 -19.51 8.08
C SER A 51 -2.42 -20.84 8.07
N ALA A 52 -1.78 -21.92 7.61
CA ALA A 52 -2.37 -23.27 7.66
C ALA A 52 -2.65 -23.75 9.10
N LYS A 53 -1.77 -23.45 10.06
CA LYS A 53 -2.02 -23.76 11.49
C LYS A 53 -3.19 -22.97 12.05
N LEU A 54 -3.26 -21.67 11.76
CA LEU A 54 -4.37 -20.80 12.18
C LEU A 54 -5.70 -21.32 11.63
N LYS A 55 -5.74 -21.66 10.33
CA LYS A 55 -6.90 -22.28 9.68
C LYS A 55 -7.32 -23.59 10.37
N ALA A 56 -6.36 -24.48 10.65
CA ALA A 56 -6.64 -25.75 11.33
C ALA A 56 -7.18 -25.53 12.75
N ALA A 57 -6.61 -24.60 13.51
CA ALA A 57 -7.08 -24.23 14.84
C ALA A 57 -8.46 -23.57 14.82
N ASN A 58 -8.81 -22.91 13.72
CA ASN A 58 -10.10 -22.25 13.51
C ASN A 58 -11.12 -23.15 12.78
N GLY A 59 -11.09 -24.47 13.03
CA GLY A 59 -12.09 -25.41 12.51
C GLY A 59 -12.02 -25.64 10.99
N GLY A 60 -10.90 -25.30 10.36
CA GLY A 60 -10.72 -25.37 8.90
C GLY A 60 -11.11 -24.10 8.16
N GLU A 61 -11.66 -23.09 8.86
CA GLU A 61 -11.97 -21.78 8.29
C GLU A 61 -10.74 -20.88 8.31
N VAL A 62 -10.50 -20.20 7.19
CA VAL A 62 -9.41 -19.23 7.07
C VAL A 62 -9.66 -18.08 8.05
N VAL A 63 -8.62 -17.68 8.79
CA VAL A 63 -8.67 -16.51 9.68
C VAL A 63 -8.38 -15.27 8.83
N PRO A 64 -9.32 -14.33 8.64
CA PRO A 64 -9.07 -13.13 7.86
C PRO A 64 -7.94 -12.30 8.48
N SER A 65 -7.15 -11.64 7.63
CA SER A 65 -5.92 -10.98 8.07
C SER A 65 -5.56 -9.74 7.27
N LEU A 66 -4.69 -8.91 7.84
CA LEU A 66 -4.02 -7.81 7.18
C LEU A 66 -2.52 -8.03 7.24
N ALA A 67 -1.80 -7.65 6.17
CA ALA A 67 -0.36 -7.72 6.09
C ALA A 67 0.27 -6.32 6.14
N PHE A 68 1.47 -6.23 6.70
CA PHE A 68 2.25 -5.01 6.84
C PHE A 68 3.70 -5.27 6.46
N GLU A 69 4.28 -4.38 5.67
CA GLU A 69 5.69 -4.40 5.31
C GLU A 69 6.20 -3.00 5.01
N HIS A 70 7.51 -2.84 4.76
CA HIS A 70 8.09 -1.54 4.50
C HIS A 70 8.10 -1.20 3.01
N ILE A 71 8.78 -2.01 2.20
CA ILE A 71 9.00 -1.78 0.77
C ILE A 71 7.79 -2.26 -0.04
N ILE A 72 7.40 -1.46 -1.04
CA ILE A 72 6.27 -1.75 -1.93
C ILE A 72 6.48 -3.04 -2.75
N PRO A 73 5.47 -3.94 -2.83
CA PRO A 73 5.45 -5.07 -3.75
C PRO A 73 5.52 -4.67 -5.22
N GLN A 74 6.08 -5.56 -6.06
CA GLN A 74 6.10 -5.34 -7.50
C GLN A 74 4.70 -5.28 -8.10
N GLU A 75 3.81 -6.14 -7.62
CA GLU A 75 2.43 -6.29 -8.09
C GLU A 75 1.63 -4.99 -7.88
N ALA A 76 1.80 -4.36 -6.72
CA ALA A 76 1.22 -3.05 -6.44
C ALA A 76 1.74 -1.98 -7.43
N THR A 77 3.05 -1.99 -7.72
CA THR A 77 3.66 -1.05 -8.68
C THR A 77 3.13 -1.27 -10.11
N GLN A 78 3.01 -2.52 -10.53
CA GLN A 78 2.48 -2.88 -11.85
C GLN A 78 1.01 -2.46 -11.99
N ALA A 79 0.20 -2.63 -10.94
CA ALA A 79 -1.22 -2.30 -10.95
C ALA A 79 -1.48 -0.78 -11.05
N VAL A 80 -0.59 0.06 -10.49
CA VAL A 80 -0.77 1.53 -10.51
C VAL A 80 -0.13 2.22 -11.71
N MET A 81 0.57 1.50 -12.58
CA MET A 81 1.25 2.04 -13.75
C MET A 81 0.64 1.52 -15.05
N PHE A 82 0.78 2.26 -16.15
CA PHE A 82 0.48 1.69 -17.47
C PHE A 82 1.57 0.71 -17.89
N SER A 83 1.19 -0.53 -18.18
CA SER A 83 2.06 -1.52 -18.83
C SER A 83 2.03 -1.37 -20.35
N LEU A 84 3.21 -1.38 -20.95
CA LEU A 84 3.43 -1.44 -22.40
C LEU A 84 4.05 -2.80 -22.77
N PRO A 85 3.65 -3.39 -23.90
CA PRO A 85 4.26 -4.61 -24.40
C PRO A 85 5.65 -4.40 -25.04
N PHE A 86 6.19 -3.18 -24.98
CA PHE A 86 7.51 -2.82 -25.51
C PHE A 86 8.21 -1.77 -24.64
N GLN A 87 9.54 -1.80 -24.62
CA GLN A 87 10.37 -0.83 -23.90
C GLN A 87 10.47 0.50 -24.66
N LEU A 88 10.20 1.62 -23.98
CA LEU A 88 10.42 2.98 -24.48
C LEU A 88 11.70 3.61 -23.88
N GLY A 89 12.72 2.79 -23.64
CA GLY A 89 13.98 3.22 -23.05
C GLY A 89 13.81 3.74 -21.62
N LYS A 90 14.36 4.93 -21.32
CA LYS A 90 14.34 5.54 -19.97
C LYS A 90 12.94 5.89 -19.43
N ILE A 91 11.87 5.64 -20.20
CA ILE A 91 10.48 5.93 -19.80
C ILE A 91 9.79 4.68 -19.22
N THR A 92 10.43 3.51 -19.30
CA THR A 92 9.84 2.25 -18.84
C THR A 92 10.77 1.51 -17.89
N LYS A 93 10.22 0.91 -16.83
CA LYS A 93 10.89 -0.11 -16.01
C LYS A 93 10.28 -1.48 -16.30
N ASN A 94 11.13 -2.47 -16.51
CA ASN A 94 10.73 -3.89 -16.61
C ASN A 94 10.80 -4.49 -15.21
N PHE A 95 9.75 -5.19 -14.78
CA PHE A 95 9.64 -5.66 -13.40
C PHE A 95 9.69 -7.18 -13.25
N THR A 96 9.32 -8.00 -14.25
CA THR A 96 9.39 -9.48 -14.09
C THR A 96 9.12 -10.29 -15.36
N ASP A 97 8.33 -9.83 -16.32
CA ASP A 97 7.74 -10.67 -17.39
C ASP A 97 8.05 -10.22 -18.84
N GLY A 98 8.92 -9.23 -19.00
CA GLY A 98 9.24 -8.65 -20.32
C GLY A 98 8.29 -7.52 -20.74
N THR A 99 7.20 -7.28 -20.02
CA THR A 99 6.42 -6.04 -20.14
C THR A 99 7.14 -4.88 -19.48
N SER A 100 6.73 -3.68 -19.84
CA SER A 100 7.42 -2.44 -19.49
C SER A 100 6.41 -1.46 -18.90
N ALA A 101 6.45 -1.25 -17.59
CA ALA A 101 5.60 -0.26 -16.94
C ALA A 101 6.20 1.14 -17.12
N THR A 102 5.35 2.08 -17.52
CA THR A 102 5.74 3.47 -17.75
C THR A 102 5.89 4.23 -16.43
N TYR A 103 6.56 5.39 -16.46
CA TYR A 103 6.47 6.39 -15.39
C TYR A 103 5.11 7.11 -15.34
N LEU A 104 4.14 6.75 -16.18
CA LEU A 104 2.81 7.37 -16.18
C LEU A 104 1.89 6.56 -15.25
N PRO A 105 1.41 7.15 -14.14
CA PRO A 105 0.48 6.49 -13.26
C PRO A 105 -0.85 6.25 -13.99
N ASN A 106 -1.38 5.03 -13.88
CA ASN A 106 -2.72 4.68 -14.32
C ASN A 106 -3.73 5.09 -13.25
N TYR A 107 -4.01 6.39 -13.15
CA TYR A 107 -4.98 6.95 -12.20
C TYR A 107 -6.40 6.38 -12.33
N PHE A 108 -6.69 5.57 -13.35
CA PHE A 108 -7.96 4.87 -13.50
C PHE A 108 -8.01 3.51 -12.80
N ALA A 109 -6.87 2.94 -12.42
CA ALA A 109 -6.78 1.60 -11.82
C ALA A 109 -6.81 1.58 -10.28
N PHE A 110 -6.41 2.66 -9.63
CA PHE A 110 -6.26 2.73 -8.18
C PHE A 110 -7.02 3.92 -7.60
N ASP A 111 -7.37 3.87 -6.31
CA ASP A 111 -7.87 5.03 -5.55
C ASP A 111 -6.73 5.80 -4.85
N GLY A 112 -6.87 7.11 -4.67
CA GLY A 112 -5.84 7.97 -4.09
C GLY A 112 -4.90 8.63 -5.10
N ILE A 113 -3.69 9.01 -4.65
CA ILE A 113 -2.69 9.80 -5.36
C ILE A 113 -1.32 9.11 -5.34
N LEU A 114 -0.69 9.02 -6.51
CA LEU A 114 0.69 8.59 -6.69
C LEU A 114 1.57 9.82 -6.96
N SER A 115 2.25 10.32 -5.92
CA SER A 115 3.01 11.58 -5.94
C SER A 115 4.49 11.38 -6.26
N GLU A 116 5.00 10.15 -6.13
CA GLU A 116 6.36 9.76 -6.50
C GLU A 116 6.38 8.38 -7.16
N ALA A 117 7.45 8.08 -7.89
CA ALA A 117 7.60 6.79 -8.54
C ALA A 117 7.80 5.70 -7.49
N PRO A 118 6.98 4.62 -7.51
CA PRO A 118 7.20 3.43 -6.71
C PRO A 118 8.61 2.87 -6.82
N CYS A 119 9.14 2.43 -5.68
CA CYS A 119 10.47 1.85 -5.59
C CYS A 119 10.44 0.37 -5.14
N PRO A 120 9.80 -0.55 -5.90
CA PRO A 120 9.81 -1.96 -5.54
C PRO A 120 11.20 -2.57 -5.72
N SER A 121 11.39 -3.73 -5.08
CA SER A 121 12.54 -4.60 -5.32
C SER A 121 12.66 -4.99 -6.80
N PRO A 122 13.89 -5.14 -7.35
CA PRO A 122 14.09 -5.78 -8.64
C PRO A 122 13.85 -7.30 -8.59
N ASP A 123 13.75 -7.89 -7.40
CA ASP A 123 13.40 -9.30 -7.19
C ASP A 123 11.93 -9.46 -6.78
N ASN A 124 11.39 -10.65 -7.05
CA ASN A 124 10.11 -11.09 -6.54
C ASN A 124 10.17 -12.60 -6.26
N GLU A 125 9.86 -12.99 -5.04
CA GLU A 125 9.93 -14.39 -4.56
C GLU A 125 8.53 -15.02 -4.43
N GLY A 126 7.47 -14.36 -4.95
CA GLY A 126 6.09 -14.90 -4.96
C GLY A 126 5.29 -14.59 -3.69
N GLN A 127 5.57 -13.47 -3.01
CA GLN A 127 4.84 -13.09 -1.80
C GLN A 127 3.35 -12.83 -2.09
N TRP A 128 3.06 -12.10 -3.18
CA TRP A 128 1.68 -11.78 -3.53
C TRP A 128 0.90 -13.02 -3.96
N ASP A 129 1.53 -13.89 -4.75
CA ASP A 129 0.98 -15.21 -5.10
C ASP A 129 0.62 -16.02 -3.85
N ALA A 130 1.47 -15.98 -2.83
CA ALA A 130 1.20 -16.65 -1.56
C ALA A 130 -0.01 -16.05 -0.83
N PHE A 131 -0.21 -14.73 -0.85
CA PHE A 131 -1.40 -14.08 -0.30
C PHE A 131 -2.69 -14.52 -1.02
N VAL A 132 -2.62 -14.62 -2.34
CA VAL A 132 -3.75 -15.08 -3.17
C VAL A 132 -4.04 -16.56 -2.92
N GLU A 133 -3.02 -17.42 -2.83
CA GLU A 133 -3.14 -18.86 -2.62
C GLU A 133 -3.75 -19.22 -1.26
N THR A 134 -3.31 -18.56 -0.19
CA THR A 134 -3.81 -18.78 1.18
C THR A 134 -5.22 -18.20 1.36
N GLY A 135 -5.53 -17.08 0.70
CA GLY A 135 -6.82 -16.39 0.72
C GLY A 135 -7.14 -15.72 2.06
N ASP A 136 -6.16 -15.58 2.96
CA ASP A 136 -6.36 -15.02 4.30
C ASP A 136 -6.10 -13.52 4.37
N VAL A 137 -5.20 -12.97 3.54
CA VAL A 137 -4.86 -11.54 3.53
C VAL A 137 -5.88 -10.74 2.74
N LYS A 138 -6.53 -9.77 3.38
CA LYS A 138 -7.47 -8.83 2.73
C LYS A 138 -6.78 -7.62 2.14
N ALA A 139 -5.73 -7.14 2.81
CA ALA A 139 -4.91 -6.05 2.33
C ALA A 139 -3.49 -6.14 2.86
N CYS A 140 -2.55 -5.64 2.07
CA CYS A 140 -1.17 -5.43 2.46
C CYS A 140 -0.87 -3.92 2.48
N PHE A 141 -0.46 -3.42 3.64
CA PHE A 141 -0.11 -2.03 3.86
C PHE A 141 1.40 -1.85 3.83
N PHE A 142 1.88 -0.94 2.99
CA PHE A 142 3.30 -0.65 2.84
C PHE A 142 3.56 0.86 2.85
N GLY A 143 4.81 1.21 3.13
CA GLY A 143 5.30 2.58 3.14
C GLY A 143 6.40 2.75 2.11
N HIS A 144 7.58 3.13 2.59
CA HIS A 144 8.79 3.37 1.80
C HIS A 144 8.73 4.63 0.91
N ASP A 145 7.69 4.72 0.08
CA ASP A 145 7.42 5.86 -0.79
C ASP A 145 6.53 6.87 -0.02
N HIS A 146 7.20 7.73 0.75
CA HIS A 146 6.60 8.59 1.79
C HIS A 146 5.45 9.50 1.35
N VAL A 147 5.37 9.91 0.08
CA VAL A 147 4.32 10.82 -0.40
C VAL A 147 3.23 10.11 -1.21
N ASN A 148 3.34 8.80 -1.37
CA ASN A 148 2.32 7.99 -2.03
C ASN A 148 1.21 7.63 -1.04
N ASN A 149 -0.03 7.80 -1.51
CA ASN A 149 -1.21 7.36 -0.80
C ASN A 149 -2.19 6.81 -1.83
N PHE A 150 -2.23 5.49 -1.97
CA PHE A 150 -3.17 4.87 -2.89
C PHE A 150 -3.61 3.50 -2.39
N SER A 151 -4.71 3.02 -2.94
CA SER A 151 -5.14 1.64 -2.81
C SER A 151 -5.52 1.05 -4.17
N VAL A 152 -5.16 -0.20 -4.40
CA VAL A 152 -5.50 -0.92 -5.63
C VAL A 152 -5.77 -2.39 -5.32
N ASP A 153 -6.81 -2.95 -5.93
CA ASP A 153 -7.08 -4.39 -5.85
C ASP A 153 -6.15 -5.12 -6.82
N VAL A 154 -5.43 -6.11 -6.29
CA VAL A 154 -4.58 -7.00 -7.09
C VAL A 154 -4.94 -8.43 -6.73
N ASP A 155 -5.70 -9.06 -7.62
CA ASP A 155 -6.19 -10.44 -7.49
C ASP A 155 -6.95 -10.72 -6.19
N GLY A 156 -7.76 -9.75 -5.74
CA GLY A 156 -8.61 -9.86 -4.54
C GLY A 156 -7.90 -9.52 -3.23
N VAL A 157 -6.62 -9.10 -3.28
CA VAL A 157 -5.89 -8.52 -2.16
C VAL A 157 -5.70 -7.04 -2.42
N THR A 158 -6.04 -6.18 -1.47
CA THR A 158 -5.84 -4.73 -1.65
C THR A 158 -4.42 -4.32 -1.28
N ALA A 159 -3.66 -3.80 -2.23
CA ALA A 159 -2.38 -3.14 -1.98
C ALA A 159 -2.62 -1.69 -1.52
N VAL A 160 -2.06 -1.28 -0.37
CA VAL A 160 -2.29 0.04 0.22
C VAL A 160 -0.98 0.75 0.55
N SER A 161 -0.68 1.82 -0.17
CA SER A 161 0.43 2.73 0.16
C SER A 161 0.00 3.73 1.22
N VAL A 162 0.79 3.85 2.28
CA VAL A 162 0.50 4.75 3.42
C VAL A 162 1.51 5.92 3.43
N PRO A 163 1.06 7.19 3.56
CA PRO A 163 1.98 8.32 3.62
C PRO A 163 2.83 8.29 4.89
N GLY A 164 4.02 8.87 4.81
CA GLY A 164 4.93 8.98 5.95
C GLY A 164 4.38 9.87 7.07
N THR A 165 4.61 9.49 8.32
CA THR A 165 4.22 10.28 9.51
C THR A 165 5.35 11.18 10.03
N THR A 166 6.60 10.98 9.58
CA THR A 166 7.77 11.69 10.12
C THR A 166 7.93 13.11 9.59
N PHE A 167 8.19 14.07 10.48
CA PHE A 167 8.54 15.45 10.14
C PHE A 167 9.99 15.65 9.68
N LYS A 168 10.80 14.58 9.65
CA LYS A 168 12.24 14.64 9.35
C LYS A 168 12.63 13.97 8.02
N SER A 169 11.67 13.79 7.13
CA SER A 169 11.89 13.21 5.80
C SER A 169 11.61 14.24 4.69
N TYR A 170 11.84 13.87 3.43
CA TYR A 170 11.73 14.76 2.26
C TYR A 170 10.29 15.15 1.90
N SER A 171 9.29 14.46 2.46
CA SER A 171 7.87 14.75 2.27
C SER A 171 7.52 16.15 2.79
N SER A 172 6.65 16.87 2.10
CA SER A 172 6.04 18.10 2.67
C SER A 172 5.31 17.75 3.97
N VAL A 173 5.43 18.62 4.99
CA VAL A 173 4.65 18.51 6.23
C VAL A 173 3.13 18.55 6.00
N THR A 174 2.71 18.96 4.80
CA THR A 174 1.30 19.01 4.41
C THR A 174 0.80 17.72 3.76
N ASP A 175 1.70 16.81 3.38
CA ASP A 175 1.41 15.52 2.73
C ASP A 175 1.54 14.32 3.68
N GLN A 176 2.11 14.57 4.86
CA GLN A 176 2.25 13.57 5.92
C GLN A 176 0.90 13.20 6.52
N GLY A 177 0.81 11.97 6.99
CA GLY A 177 -0.34 11.50 7.73
C GLY A 177 -0.08 10.17 8.43
N SER A 178 -1.12 9.69 9.10
CA SER A 178 -1.18 8.35 9.63
C SER A 178 -2.50 7.71 9.21
N MET A 179 -2.49 6.42 8.91
CA MET A 179 -3.71 5.68 8.59
C MET A 179 -4.30 5.05 9.84
N VAL A 180 -5.60 5.23 10.02
CA VAL A 180 -6.41 4.47 10.97
C VAL A 180 -7.10 3.35 10.20
N ILE A 181 -6.93 2.12 10.68
CA ILE A 181 -7.63 0.95 10.15
C ILE A 181 -8.66 0.54 11.19
N THR A 182 -9.92 0.41 10.78
CA THR A 182 -11.02 -0.03 11.65
C THR A 182 -11.53 -1.38 11.20
N LEU A 183 -11.62 -2.31 12.16
CA LEU A 183 -12.24 -3.62 12.01
C LEU A 183 -13.52 -3.66 12.84
N ASP A 184 -14.63 -4.12 12.24
CA ASP A 184 -15.88 -4.40 12.97
C ASP A 184 -15.99 -5.91 13.19
N GLU A 185 -15.99 -6.35 14.44
CA GLU A 185 -16.13 -7.77 14.78
C GLU A 185 -17.40 -8.41 14.20
N LYS A 186 -18.45 -7.62 13.94
CA LYS A 186 -19.69 -8.12 13.33
C LYS A 186 -19.52 -8.49 11.86
N ASP A 187 -18.55 -7.89 11.17
CA ASP A 187 -18.22 -8.18 9.78
C ASP A 187 -16.72 -8.02 9.53
N LEU A 188 -15.96 -9.08 9.82
CA LEU A 188 -14.53 -9.16 9.58
C LEU A 188 -14.17 -9.54 8.13
N SER A 189 -15.16 -9.63 7.24
CA SER A 189 -14.89 -9.81 5.81
C SER A 189 -14.41 -8.51 5.15
N THR A 190 -14.65 -7.36 5.81
CA THR A 190 -14.28 -6.03 5.35
C THR A 190 -13.47 -5.29 6.41
N TYR A 191 -12.90 -4.15 6.02
CA TYR A 191 -12.23 -3.20 6.90
C TYR A 191 -12.46 -1.80 6.33
N SER A 192 -12.31 -0.77 7.15
CA SER A 192 -12.31 0.61 6.68
C SER A 192 -11.00 1.30 7.03
N THR A 193 -10.63 2.28 6.21
CA THR A 193 -9.42 3.07 6.40
C THR A 193 -9.76 4.55 6.34
N GLU A 194 -9.07 5.34 7.16
CA GLU A 194 -9.05 6.79 7.05
C GLU A 194 -7.61 7.28 7.22
N ILE A 195 -7.23 8.35 6.51
CA ILE A 195 -5.93 8.99 6.73
C ILE A 195 -6.16 10.27 7.51
N LEU A 196 -5.47 10.33 8.65
CA LEU A 196 -5.33 11.53 9.46
C LEU A 196 -4.15 12.32 8.93
N TYR A 197 -4.41 13.23 7.99
CA TYR A 197 -3.38 14.11 7.46
C TYR A 197 -2.96 15.17 8.47
N THR A 198 -1.66 15.46 8.52
CA THR A 198 -1.10 16.55 9.33
C THR A 198 -1.81 17.87 9.02
N CYS A 199 -2.10 18.18 7.75
CA CYS A 199 -2.77 19.44 7.41
C CYS A 199 -4.21 19.52 7.94
N ASP A 200 -4.93 18.39 8.03
CA ASP A 200 -6.29 18.35 8.55
C ASP A 200 -6.30 18.48 10.07
N LEU A 201 -5.30 17.89 10.73
CA LEU A 201 -5.10 18.04 12.17
C LEU A 201 -4.66 19.48 12.50
N ALA A 202 -3.73 20.06 11.74
CA ALA A 202 -3.18 21.40 11.98
C ALA A 202 -4.21 22.53 11.95
N VAL A 203 -5.34 22.34 11.26
CA VAL A 203 -6.41 23.35 11.16
C VAL A 203 -7.54 23.16 12.17
N LYS A 204 -7.54 22.07 12.97
CA LYS A 204 -8.55 21.83 14.02
C LYS A 204 -8.31 22.77 15.21
N ASP A 205 -9.40 23.27 15.79
CA ASP A 205 -9.36 24.09 16.99
C ASP A 205 -8.61 23.39 18.13
N GLY A 206 -7.72 24.11 18.81
CA GLY A 206 -6.90 23.58 19.90
C GLY A 206 -5.61 22.85 19.45
N SER A 207 -5.35 22.77 18.15
CA SER A 207 -4.12 22.16 17.63
C SER A 207 -2.90 23.07 17.82
N ASN A 208 -1.80 22.50 18.31
CA ASN A 208 -0.51 23.16 18.32
C ASN A 208 0.28 22.71 17.09
N ILE A 209 0.41 23.60 16.11
CA ILE A 209 1.28 23.33 14.95
C ILE A 209 2.71 23.18 15.48
N PRO A 210 3.42 22.07 15.18
CA PRO A 210 4.78 21.85 15.64
C PRO A 210 5.67 23.04 15.28
N ASN A 211 6.20 23.69 16.31
CA ASN A 211 6.82 25.00 16.18
C ASN A 211 8.33 24.88 15.93
N GLN A 212 8.77 24.20 14.85
CA GLN A 212 10.21 24.15 14.45
C GLN A 212 10.41 23.90 12.94
N GLU A 213 11.41 24.60 12.37
CA GLU A 213 12.10 24.53 11.04
C GLU A 213 11.29 24.39 9.74
N HIS A 214 10.06 23.88 9.80
CA HIS A 214 9.14 23.68 8.68
C HIS A 214 7.77 24.32 8.99
N SER A 215 7.76 25.48 9.66
CA SER A 215 6.53 26.15 10.10
C SER A 215 5.74 26.67 8.89
N GLU A 216 4.91 25.81 8.33
CA GLU A 216 3.90 26.19 7.38
C GLU A 216 2.82 27.02 8.08
N THR A 217 2.26 27.99 7.36
CA THR A 217 1.19 28.82 7.93
C THR A 217 -0.11 28.02 7.99
N VAL A 218 -1.01 28.40 8.90
CA VAL A 218 -2.40 27.86 8.90
C VAL A 218 -3.05 28.01 7.52
N ALA A 219 -2.73 29.09 6.79
CA ALA A 219 -3.22 29.30 5.43
C ALA A 219 -2.66 28.25 4.45
N THR A 220 -1.38 27.88 4.57
CA THR A 220 -0.78 26.79 3.77
C THR A 220 -1.49 25.46 4.03
N TYR A 221 -1.71 25.11 5.30
CA TYR A 221 -2.41 23.87 5.66
C TYR A 221 -3.84 23.86 5.11
N LYS A 222 -4.59 24.96 5.25
CA LYS A 222 -5.93 25.10 4.66
C LYS A 222 -5.91 24.96 3.14
N PHE A 223 -4.96 25.61 2.47
CA PHE A 223 -4.81 25.50 1.02
C PHE A 223 -4.53 24.06 0.60
N ARG A 224 -3.64 23.34 1.30
CA ARG A 224 -3.35 21.93 0.99
C ARG A 224 -4.57 21.04 1.18
N THR A 225 -5.30 21.21 2.28
CA THR A 225 -6.55 20.47 2.52
C THR A 225 -7.54 20.66 1.36
N VAL A 226 -7.78 21.91 0.93
CA VAL A 226 -8.66 22.21 -0.21
C VAL A 226 -8.14 21.59 -1.50
N LEU A 227 -6.85 21.75 -1.81
CA LEU A 227 -6.26 21.20 -3.03
C LEU A 227 -6.36 19.67 -3.08
N ARG A 228 -6.12 18.99 -1.96
CA ARG A 228 -6.25 17.53 -1.87
C ARG A 228 -7.69 17.08 -2.13
N PHE A 229 -8.68 17.74 -1.52
CA PHE A 229 -10.09 17.44 -1.78
C PHE A 229 -10.48 17.67 -3.24
N LEU A 230 -10.01 18.75 -3.86
CA LEU A 230 -10.25 19.01 -5.29
C LEU A 230 -9.61 17.95 -6.18
N ALA A 231 -8.36 17.57 -5.91
CA ALA A 231 -7.66 16.54 -6.66
C ALA A 231 -8.38 15.18 -6.58
N HIS A 232 -8.77 14.76 -5.37
CA HIS A 232 -9.54 13.53 -5.17
C HIS A 232 -10.90 13.61 -5.90
N GLY A 233 -11.63 14.72 -5.76
CA GLY A 233 -12.91 14.90 -6.42
C GLY A 233 -12.81 14.81 -7.95
N ILE A 234 -11.80 15.44 -8.55
CA ILE A 234 -11.54 15.38 -9.99
C ILE A 234 -11.22 13.94 -10.41
N LEU A 235 -10.31 13.26 -9.71
CA LEU A 235 -9.93 11.88 -10.03
C LEU A 235 -11.11 10.92 -9.91
N THR A 236 -11.93 11.03 -8.87
CA THR A 236 -13.14 10.22 -8.69
C THR A 236 -14.12 10.41 -9.85
N VAL A 237 -14.34 11.66 -10.30
CA VAL A 237 -15.20 11.93 -11.46
C VAL A 237 -14.60 11.35 -12.75
N LEU A 238 -13.31 11.54 -12.98
CA LEU A 238 -12.61 11.02 -14.16
C LEU A 238 -12.65 9.49 -14.21
N ARG A 239 -12.48 8.80 -13.07
CA ARG A 239 -12.63 7.34 -12.96
C ARG A 239 -14.05 6.89 -13.29
N GLY A 240 -15.06 7.58 -12.74
CA GLY A 240 -16.46 7.30 -13.02
C GLY A 240 -16.81 7.42 -14.51
N ILE A 241 -16.26 8.44 -15.19
CA ILE A 241 -16.40 8.60 -16.65
C ILE A 241 -15.66 7.49 -17.39
N TYR A 242 -14.41 7.20 -17.02
CA TYR A 242 -13.59 6.17 -17.67
C TYR A 242 -14.22 4.78 -17.57
N ALA A 243 -14.82 4.43 -16.43
CA ALA A 243 -15.52 3.17 -16.24
C ALA A 243 -16.73 2.97 -17.18
N GLN A 244 -17.26 4.04 -17.78
CA GLN A 244 -18.34 3.99 -18.77
C GLN A 244 -17.82 3.91 -20.21
N ILE A 245 -16.52 4.11 -20.44
CA ILE A 245 -15.90 3.98 -21.76
C ILE A 245 -15.64 2.48 -22.00
N PRO A 246 -16.21 1.90 -23.07
CA PRO A 246 -15.88 0.53 -23.44
C PRO A 246 -14.37 0.41 -23.66
N ALA A 247 -13.72 -0.56 -22.99
CA ALA A 247 -12.28 -0.79 -23.15
C ALA A 247 -11.94 -0.90 -24.65
N PRO A 248 -11.01 -0.09 -25.19
CA PRO A 248 -10.75 -0.11 -26.63
C PRO A 248 -10.25 -1.45 -27.16
N LEU A 249 -9.66 -2.30 -26.31
CA LEU A 249 -9.27 -3.66 -26.61
C LEU A 249 -9.41 -4.49 -25.32
N GLY A 250 -10.10 -5.62 -25.41
CA GLY A 250 -10.23 -6.57 -24.31
C GLY A 250 -8.90 -7.23 -23.93
N LYS A 251 -8.92 -7.85 -22.76
CA LYS A 251 -7.86 -8.66 -22.11
C LYS A 251 -6.86 -9.31 -23.06
#